data_AF-A0A0F9L4L4-F1
#
_entry.id   AF-A0A0F9L4L4-F1
#
_cell.length_a   1.000
_cell.length_b   1.000
_cell.length_c   1.000
_cell.angle_alpha   90.00
_cell.angle_beta   90.00
_cell.angle_gamma   90.00
#
_symmetry.space_group_name_H-M   'P 1'
#
loop_
_entity.id
_entity.type
_entity.pdbx_description
1 polymer ?
#
loop_
_entity_poly.entity_id
_entity_poly.type
_entity_poly.pdbx_seq_one_letter_code
_entity_poly.pdbx_strand_id
1 'polypeptide(L)'
;MATRDTGLEWETATSLTSKDAREQIAPMGSLVHDSRHNCDQVAVVYNKGQTPPHITVTQISRSVHTIHADGVAVAIIAGASRPTLDPADVLLVERSV
;
A
#
# COMPACT_ATOMS: atom_id res chain seq x y z
N MET A 1 8.26 20.14 7.51
CA MET A 1 9.18 19.21 8.20
C MET A 1 8.32 18.03 8.66
N ALA A 2 8.35 16.92 7.92
CA ALA A 2 7.39 15.82 8.06
C ALA A 2 7.50 15.16 9.44
N THR A 3 6.37 15.04 10.12
CA THR A 3 6.24 14.30 11.38
C THR A 3 6.60 12.83 11.12
N ARG A 4 7.68 12.37 11.76
CA ARG A 4 8.05 10.95 11.79
C ARG A 4 6.88 10.15 12.35
N ASP A 5 6.20 9.42 11.47
CA ASP A 5 5.25 8.40 11.87
C ASP A 5 6.05 7.25 12.52
N THR A 6 6.12 7.27 13.85
CA THR A 6 7.03 6.43 14.64
C THR A 6 6.46 5.04 14.93
N GLY A 7 5.33 4.66 14.33
CA GLY A 7 4.71 3.34 14.47
C GLY A 7 4.79 2.42 13.25
N LEU A 8 5.02 3.01 12.06
CA LEU A 8 5.08 2.29 10.80
C LEU A 8 6.44 1.64 10.58
N GLU A 9 6.46 0.31 10.51
CA GLU A 9 7.68 -0.48 10.30
C GLU A 9 8.01 -0.61 8.81
N TRP A 10 8.43 0.48 8.18
CA TRP A 10 8.80 0.49 6.76
C TRP A 10 9.96 -0.45 6.41
N GLU A 11 10.85 -0.71 7.37
CA GLU A 11 12.00 -1.62 7.22
C GLU A 11 11.58 -3.09 6.98
N THR A 12 10.39 -3.48 7.45
CA THR A 12 9.85 -4.84 7.32
C THR A 12 8.84 -4.98 6.19
N ALA A 13 8.63 -3.90 5.41
CA ALA A 13 7.61 -3.85 4.37
C ALA A 13 7.92 -4.80 3.19
N THR A 14 6.99 -5.69 2.88
CA THR A 14 7.22 -6.89 2.04
C THR A 14 7.69 -6.59 0.62
N SER A 15 7.24 -5.50 -0.02
CA SER A 15 7.52 -5.22 -1.44
C SER A 15 8.69 -4.28 -1.69
N LEU A 16 9.25 -3.65 -0.65
CA LEU A 16 10.31 -2.65 -0.80
C LEU A 16 11.72 -3.24 -0.86
N THR A 17 11.89 -4.52 -0.52
CA THR A 17 13.20 -5.20 -0.41
C THR A 17 13.63 -5.94 -1.68
N SER A 18 12.73 -6.12 -2.66
CA SER A 18 13.02 -6.86 -3.89
C SER A 18 13.74 -5.99 -4.94
N LYS A 19 14.78 -6.50 -5.59
CA LYS A 19 15.52 -5.77 -6.65
C LYS A 19 14.61 -5.38 -7.82
N ASP A 20 13.69 -6.27 -8.19
CA ASP A 20 12.73 -6.05 -9.28
C ASP A 20 11.77 -4.90 -8.97
N ALA A 21 11.53 -4.61 -7.69
CA ALA A 21 10.70 -3.49 -7.29
C ALA A 21 11.28 -2.17 -7.81
N ARG A 22 12.61 -2.01 -7.81
CA ARG A 22 13.29 -0.76 -8.18
C ARG A 22 13.22 -0.45 -9.68
N GLU A 23 13.09 -1.48 -10.52
CA GLU A 23 12.98 -1.34 -11.97
C GLU A 23 11.51 -1.25 -12.44
N GLN A 24 10.55 -1.46 -11.54
CA GLN A 24 9.14 -1.48 -11.88
C GLN A 24 8.58 -0.06 -12.10
N ILE A 25 8.09 0.22 -13.30
CA ILE A 25 7.49 1.52 -13.65
C ILE A 25 6.05 1.65 -13.10
N ALA A 26 5.38 0.51 -12.89
CA ALA A 26 4.02 0.44 -12.39
C ALA A 26 3.96 0.65 -10.86
N PRO A 27 2.84 1.17 -10.33
CA PRO A 27 2.62 1.25 -8.90
C PRO A 27 2.70 -0.13 -8.24
N MET A 28 3.26 -0.18 -7.03
CA MET A 28 3.44 -1.42 -6.27
C MET A 28 2.72 -1.36 -4.94
N GLY A 29 2.04 -2.44 -4.55
CA GLY A 29 1.48 -2.58 -3.21
C GLY A 29 2.53 -3.10 -2.23
N SER A 30 2.55 -2.57 -1.02
CA SER A 30 3.36 -3.05 0.08
C SER A 30 2.52 -3.09 1.35
N LEU A 31 2.71 -4.13 2.17
CA LEU A 31 2.18 -4.15 3.53
C LEU A 31 3.21 -3.52 4.47
N VAL A 32 2.73 -2.72 5.42
CA VAL A 32 3.54 -2.06 6.43
C VAL A 32 2.91 -2.35 7.77
N HIS A 33 3.67 -2.97 8.67
CA HIS A 33 3.14 -3.24 10.00
C HIS A 33 3.02 -1.93 10.78
N ASP A 34 1.85 -1.68 11.36
CA ASP A 34 1.60 -0.58 12.28
C ASP A 34 1.52 -1.13 13.71
N SER A 35 2.66 -1.05 14.39
CA SER A 35 2.82 -1.53 15.76
C SER A 35 1.95 -0.79 16.78
N ARG A 36 1.50 0.44 16.47
CA ARG A 36 0.65 1.24 17.38
C ARG A 36 -0.79 0.76 17.36
N HIS A 37 -1.28 0.42 16.18
CA HIS A 37 -2.66 -0.05 15.99
C HIS A 37 -2.76 -1.57 15.92
N ASN A 38 -1.62 -2.27 16.00
CA ASN A 38 -1.49 -3.72 15.90
C ASN A 38 -2.23 -4.26 14.66
N CYS A 39 -2.06 -3.58 13.53
CA CYS A 39 -2.64 -3.93 12.25
C CYS A 39 -1.68 -3.62 11.12
N ASP A 40 -1.86 -4.27 9.97
CA ASP A 40 -1.08 -3.96 8.78
C ASP A 40 -1.77 -2.86 7.98
N GLN A 41 -1.01 -1.84 7.60
CA GLN A 41 -1.44 -0.83 6.63
C GLN A 41 -0.98 -1.22 5.23
N VAL A 42 -1.72 -0.79 4.22
CA VAL A 42 -1.31 -0.98 2.82
C VAL A 42 -0.78 0.32 2.26
N ALA A 43 0.41 0.25 1.69
CA ALA A 43 1.04 1.33 0.97
C ALA A 43 1.07 1.04 -0.53
N VAL A 44 0.77 2.05 -1.34
CA VAL A 44 0.99 2.03 -2.78
C VAL A 44 2.16 2.94 -3.11
N VAL A 45 3.20 2.35 -3.68
CA VAL A 45 4.46 3.00 -3.99
C VAL A 45 4.49 3.37 -5.48
N TYR A 46 4.77 4.62 -5.79
CA TYR A 46 4.87 5.14 -7.15
C TYR A 46 6.15 5.98 -7.33
N ASN A 47 6.62 6.15 -8.58
CA ASN A 47 7.88 6.86 -8.81
C ASN A 47 7.71 8.37 -8.72
N LYS A 48 8.75 9.03 -8.20
CA LYS A 48 8.80 10.48 -8.11
C LYS A 48 8.64 11.15 -9.47
N GLY A 49 7.79 12.17 -9.51
CA GLY A 49 7.46 12.89 -10.75
C GLY A 49 6.39 12.23 -11.61
N GLN A 50 5.88 11.05 -11.24
CA GLN A 50 4.64 10.51 -11.80
C GLN A 50 3.43 11.12 -11.06
N THR A 51 2.29 11.19 -11.76
CA THR A 51 1.02 11.55 -11.13
C THR A 51 0.68 10.50 -10.05
N PRO A 52 0.30 10.91 -8.83
CA PRO A 52 -0.13 9.96 -7.80
C PRO A 52 -1.28 9.09 -8.34
N PRO A 53 -1.20 7.76 -8.19
CA PRO A 53 -2.18 6.86 -8.77
C PRO A 53 -3.54 7.01 -8.08
N HIS A 54 -4.61 6.84 -8.85
CA HIS A 54 -5.95 6.78 -8.30
C HIS A 54 -6.20 5.42 -7.64
N ILE A 55 -6.47 5.43 -6.34
CA ILE A 55 -6.72 4.22 -5.57
C ILE A 55 -8.20 3.86 -5.61
N THR A 56 -8.48 2.61 -5.97
CA THR A 56 -9.81 2.02 -5.89
C THR A 56 -9.75 0.71 -5.14
N VAL A 57 -10.74 0.46 -4.27
CA VAL A 57 -10.84 -0.79 -3.52
C VAL A 57 -12.05 -1.55 -4.00
N THR A 58 -11.83 -2.78 -4.47
CA THR A 58 -12.88 -3.69 -4.93
C THR A 58 -13.05 -4.82 -3.93
N GLN A 59 -14.25 -4.98 -3.39
CA GLN A 59 -14.59 -6.12 -2.56
C GLN A 59 -14.97 -7.31 -3.44
N ILE A 60 -14.16 -8.39 -3.39
CA ILE A 60 -14.43 -9.63 -4.14
C ILE A 60 -15.25 -10.60 -3.29
N SER A 61 -15.06 -10.60 -1.98
CA SER A 61 -15.87 -11.37 -1.03
C SER A 61 -15.97 -10.66 0.32
N ARG A 62 -16.78 -11.18 1.26
CA ARG A 62 -16.99 -10.56 2.58
C ARG A 62 -15.70 -10.19 3.31
N SER A 63 -14.63 -10.94 3.10
CA SER A 63 -13.35 -10.74 3.77
C SER A 63 -12.17 -10.56 2.82
N VAL A 64 -12.42 -10.44 1.50
CA VAL A 64 -11.35 -10.26 0.51
C VAL A 64 -11.57 -8.96 -0.26
N HIS A 65 -10.60 -8.06 -0.14
CA HIS A 65 -10.55 -6.79 -0.84
C HIS A 65 -9.33 -6.76 -1.75
N THR A 66 -9.48 -6.16 -2.92
CA THR A 66 -8.38 -5.91 -3.85
C THR A 66 -8.19 -4.42 -4.00
N ILE A 67 -6.96 -3.96 -3.84
CA ILE A 67 -6.57 -2.58 -4.05
C ILE A 67 -6.04 -2.46 -5.47
N HIS A 68 -6.58 -1.49 -6.19
CA HIS A 68 -6.17 -1.14 -7.53
C HIS A 68 -5.57 0.27 -7.53
N ALA A 69 -4.44 0.43 -8.21
CA ALA A 69 -3.82 1.70 -8.51
C ALA A 69 -3.94 1.95 -10.02
N ASP A 70 -4.70 2.97 -10.43
CA ASP A 70 -5.03 3.25 -11.83
C ASP A 70 -5.59 2.04 -12.60
N GLY A 71 -6.38 1.21 -11.90
CA GLY A 71 -6.96 -0.02 -12.44
C GLY A 71 -6.06 -1.26 -12.36
N VAL A 72 -4.77 -1.10 -12.06
CA VAL A 72 -3.83 -2.22 -11.85
C VAL A 72 -3.99 -2.77 -10.44
N ALA A 73 -4.28 -4.07 -10.29
CA ALA A 73 -4.35 -4.71 -8.98
C ALA A 73 -2.96 -4.79 -8.35
N VAL A 74 -2.77 -4.08 -7.23
CA VAL A 74 -1.46 -3.93 -6.56
C VAL A 74 -1.39 -4.65 -5.22
N ALA A 75 -2.52 -4.95 -4.58
CA ALA A 75 -2.57 -5.72 -3.35
C ALA A 75 -3.91 -6.44 -3.19
N ILE A 76 -3.87 -7.63 -2.57
CA ILE A 76 -5.06 -8.40 -2.18
C ILE A 76 -5.00 -8.61 -0.66
N ILE A 77 -6.02 -8.13 0.04
CA ILE A 77 -6.16 -8.31 1.49
C ILE A 77 -7.24 -9.37 1.73
N ALA A 78 -6.84 -10.52 2.25
CA ALA A 78 -7.74 -11.56 2.73
C ALA A 78 -7.86 -11.47 4.26
N GLY A 79 -9.06 -11.73 4.79
CA GLY A 79 -9.30 -11.74 6.23
C GLY A 79 -9.47 -10.36 6.85
N ALA A 80 -9.89 -9.35 6.09
CA ALA A 80 -10.18 -8.03 6.64
C ALA A 80 -11.27 -8.15 7.72
N SER A 81 -10.86 -8.03 9.00
CA SER A 81 -11.74 -8.11 10.18
C SER A 81 -12.68 -6.91 10.29
N ARG A 82 -12.34 -5.81 9.62
CA ARG A 82 -13.18 -4.61 9.52
C ARG A 82 -14.04 -4.62 8.27
N PRO A 83 -15.26 -4.04 8.34
CA PRO A 83 -16.11 -3.92 7.18
C PRO A 83 -15.51 -2.85 6.25
N THR A 84 -14.97 -3.32 5.13
CA THR A 84 -14.56 -2.52 3.97
C THR A 84 -13.34 -1.63 4.22
N LEU A 85 -12.23 -1.99 3.57
CA LEU A 85 -11.05 -1.12 3.47
C LEU A 85 -11.43 0.13 2.65
N ASP A 86 -11.23 1.33 3.19
CA ASP A 86 -11.45 2.57 2.45
C ASP A 86 -10.20 2.92 1.62
N PRO A 87 -10.33 3.41 0.36
CA PRO A 87 -9.20 3.95 -0.39
C PRO A 87 -8.37 4.99 0.38
N ALA A 88 -8.98 5.74 1.30
CA ALA A 88 -8.30 6.72 2.15
C ALA A 88 -7.37 6.07 3.20
N ASP A 89 -7.56 4.80 3.51
CA ASP A 89 -6.69 4.03 4.42
C ASP A 89 -5.42 3.53 3.70
N VAL A 90 -5.30 3.74 2.38
CA VAL A 90 -4.13 3.33 1.59
C VAL A 90 -3.10 4.46 1.56
N LEU A 91 -1.89 4.17 2.06
CA LEU A 91 -0.80 5.13 2.09
C LEU A 91 -0.18 5.29 0.70
N LEU A 92 -0.18 6.51 0.15
CA LEU A 92 0.54 6.82 -1.08
C LEU A 92 1.99 7.19 -0.76
N VAL A 93 2.93 6.44 -1.34
CA VAL A 93 4.37 6.63 -1.10
C VAL A 93 5.07 6.95 -2.40
N GLU A 94 5.61 8.16 -2.48
CA GLU A 94 6.50 8.53 -3.57
C GLU A 94 7.90 7.99 -3.28
N ARG A 95 8.48 7.22 -4.23
CA ARG A 95 9.88 6.79 -4.14
C ARG A 95 10.75 7.56 -5.12
N SER A 96 11.94 7.92 -4.68
CA SER A 96 13.01 8.36 -5.57
C SER A 96 13.81 7.15 -6.00
N VAL A 97 13.87 6.89 -7.31
CA VAL A 97 14.78 5.91 -7.91
C VAL A 97 16.18 6.46 -8.05
#